data_AF-A0A2H6GXZ7-F1
#
_entry.id   AF-A0A2H6GXZ7-F1
#
_cell.length_a   1.000
_cell.length_b   1.000
_cell.length_c   1.000
_cell.angle_alpha   90.00
_cell.angle_beta   90.00
_cell.angle_gamma   90.00
#
_symmetry.space_group_name_H-M   'P 1'
#
loop_
_entity.id
_entity.type
_entity.pdbx_description
1 polymer ?
#
loop_
_entity_poly.entity_id
_entity_poly.type
_entity_poly.pdbx_seq_one_letter_code
_entity_poly.pdbx_strand_id
1 'polypeptide(L)'
;MTDADKYIIADVMSKVLIDVASDTTAGDAAEIMIENSVSSLLVKDKGTIVGIVTDRDFTRETARKSSFDSLTLRDMMSTDLVSVGPMISLQEAVETIREHNIRHLLIKTEGDEYIGMVSVKELLSVLFEEIRQQNIRLKGKVGELEKFYKVAVDRELVMVKLKKRIYELEKTLGVESDLAALLTE
;
A
#
# COMPACT_ATOMS: atom_id res chain seq x y z
N MET A 1 -7.74 13.73 3.59
CA MET A 1 -7.96 12.61 4.52
C MET A 1 -7.72 11.35 3.72
N THR A 2 -6.78 10.52 4.14
CA THR A 2 -6.60 9.16 3.60
C THR A 2 -7.88 8.39 3.86
N ASP A 3 -8.35 7.59 2.90
CA ASP A 3 -9.53 6.72 3.01
C ASP A 3 -9.25 5.51 3.94
N ALA A 4 -8.28 5.62 4.86
CA ALA A 4 -7.81 4.52 5.70
C ALA A 4 -8.90 3.94 6.60
N ASP A 5 -9.88 4.76 7.02
CA ASP A 5 -11.05 4.34 7.79
C ASP A 5 -12.02 3.45 6.99
N LYS A 6 -11.86 3.38 5.66
CA LYS A 6 -12.70 2.54 4.79
C LYS A 6 -12.38 1.05 4.93
N TYR A 7 -11.15 0.71 5.30
CA TYR A 7 -10.69 -0.66 5.35
C TYR A 7 -10.81 -1.20 6.76
N ILE A 8 -11.44 -2.37 6.87
CA ILE A 8 -11.38 -3.19 8.08
C ILE A 8 -10.25 -4.19 7.95
N ILE A 9 -9.66 -4.57 9.08
CA ILE A 9 -8.51 -5.47 9.09
C ILE A 9 -8.83 -6.87 8.57
N ALA A 10 -10.07 -7.34 8.72
CA ALA A 10 -10.52 -8.59 8.13
C ALA A 10 -10.28 -8.71 6.61
N ASP A 11 -10.30 -7.58 5.88
CA ASP A 11 -10.09 -7.52 4.43
C ASP A 11 -8.60 -7.46 4.04
N VAL A 12 -7.73 -7.14 5.00
CA VAL A 12 -6.30 -6.88 4.78
C VAL A 12 -5.42 -8.00 5.33
N MET A 13 -5.87 -8.68 6.40
CA MET A 13 -5.07 -9.69 7.09
C MET A 13 -4.69 -10.88 6.23
N SER A 14 -3.50 -11.42 6.48
CA SER A 14 -3.17 -12.77 6.06
C SER A 14 -3.95 -13.76 6.91
N LYS A 15 -4.73 -14.62 6.25
CA LYS A 15 -5.43 -15.75 6.88
C LYS A 15 -4.52 -16.97 7.05
N VAL A 16 -3.40 -17.00 6.32
CA VAL A 16 -2.42 -18.07 6.44
C VAL A 16 -1.48 -17.70 7.57
N LEU A 17 -1.71 -18.34 8.71
CA LEU A 17 -0.81 -18.32 9.85
C LEU A 17 0.15 -19.49 9.71
N ILE A 18 1.45 -19.20 9.75
CA ILE A 18 2.47 -20.24 9.80
C ILE A 18 2.87 -20.40 11.25
N ASP A 19 2.63 -21.59 11.77
CA ASP A 19 2.96 -21.95 13.13
C ASP A 19 3.90 -23.15 13.19
N VAL A 20 4.72 -23.15 14.24
CA VAL A 20 5.77 -24.14 14.48
C VAL A 20 5.80 -24.51 15.96
N ALA A 21 6.37 -25.67 16.28
CA ALA A 21 6.41 -26.14 17.66
C ALA A 21 7.42 -25.34 18.50
N SER A 22 7.12 -25.16 19.79
CA SER A 22 7.98 -24.42 20.72
C SER A 22 9.39 -24.98 20.90
N ASP A 23 9.58 -26.27 20.62
CA ASP A 23 10.87 -26.98 20.69
C ASP A 23 11.62 -26.98 19.35
N THR A 24 11.04 -26.41 18.28
CA THR A 24 11.76 -26.17 17.02
C THR A 24 12.99 -25.29 17.28
N THR A 25 14.11 -25.62 16.64
CA THR A 25 15.35 -24.85 16.79
C THR A 25 15.24 -23.52 16.06
N ALA A 26 16.06 -22.53 16.46
CA ALA A 26 16.15 -21.26 15.74
C ALA A 26 16.63 -21.48 14.29
N GLY A 27 17.56 -22.41 14.06
CA GLY A 27 18.01 -22.76 12.70
C GLY A 27 16.87 -23.22 11.80
N ASP A 28 16.14 -24.25 12.22
CA ASP A 28 15.01 -24.81 11.46
C ASP A 28 13.91 -23.77 11.24
N ALA A 29 13.62 -22.96 12.26
CA ALA A 29 12.64 -21.90 12.16
C ALA A 29 13.03 -20.83 11.12
N ALA A 30 14.32 -20.47 11.04
CA ALA A 30 14.81 -19.55 10.03
C ALA A 30 14.68 -20.12 8.60
N GLU A 31 14.94 -21.43 8.42
CA GLU A 31 14.71 -22.10 7.14
C GLU A 31 13.23 -22.05 6.75
N ILE A 32 12.31 -22.39 7.66
CA ILE A 32 10.87 -22.31 7.44
C ILE A 32 10.44 -20.89 7.04
N MET A 33 10.99 -19.86 7.69
CA MET A 33 10.71 -18.46 7.36
C MET A 33 11.15 -18.10 5.94
N ILE A 34 12.35 -18.54 5.53
CA ILE A 34 12.88 -18.31 4.17
C ILE A 34 12.02 -19.02 3.13
N GLU A 35 11.73 -20.31 3.33
CA GLU A 35 10.94 -21.12 2.39
C GLU A 35 9.55 -20.54 2.17
N ASN A 36 8.93 -20.02 3.22
CA ASN A 36 7.59 -19.45 3.15
C ASN A 36 7.60 -17.93 2.86
N SER A 37 8.78 -17.30 2.74
CA SER A 37 8.92 -15.86 2.54
C SER A 37 8.18 -15.02 3.59
N VAL A 38 8.22 -15.44 4.86
CA VAL A 38 7.60 -14.75 6.00
C VAL A 38 8.66 -14.21 6.97
N SER A 39 8.32 -13.14 7.68
CA SER A 39 9.21 -12.47 8.66
C SER A 39 8.81 -12.74 10.12
N SER A 40 7.87 -13.65 10.32
CA SER A 40 7.41 -14.08 11.64
C SER A 40 6.80 -15.46 11.60
N LEU A 41 6.93 -16.20 12.71
CA LEU A 41 6.25 -17.46 12.96
C LEU A 41 5.48 -17.39 14.27
N LEU A 42 4.31 -18.01 14.29
CA LEU A 42 3.62 -18.30 15.54
C LEU A 42 4.21 -19.55 16.17
N VAL A 43 4.32 -19.53 17.49
CA VAL A 43 4.87 -20.65 18.25
C VAL A 43 3.73 -21.35 18.96
N LYS A 44 3.59 -22.66 18.74
CA LYS A 44 2.62 -23.52 19.41
C LYS A 44 3.27 -24.39 20.48
N ASP A 45 2.54 -24.57 21.56
CA ASP A 45 2.78 -25.61 22.56
C ASP A 45 1.48 -26.36 22.82
N LYS A 46 1.51 -27.68 22.68
CA LYS A 46 0.32 -28.57 22.87
C LYS A 46 -0.94 -28.08 22.12
N GLY A 47 -0.76 -27.59 20.90
CA GLY A 47 -1.85 -27.13 20.02
C GLY A 47 -2.34 -25.70 20.27
N THR A 48 -1.79 -25.00 21.28
CA THR A 48 -2.16 -23.61 21.59
C THR A 48 -1.05 -22.66 21.15
N ILE A 49 -1.40 -21.50 20.60
CA ILE A 49 -0.44 -20.43 20.28
C ILE A 49 0.04 -19.81 21.59
N VAL A 50 1.34 -19.92 21.86
CA VAL A 50 1.96 -19.44 23.11
C VAL A 50 2.95 -18.30 22.90
N GLY A 51 3.31 -18.02 21.65
CA GLY A 51 4.23 -16.93 21.36
C GLY A 51 4.38 -16.64 19.88
N ILE A 52 5.23 -15.65 19.59
CA ILE A 52 5.61 -15.23 18.24
C ILE A 52 7.12 -15.01 18.20
N VAL A 53 7.73 -15.34 17.07
CA VAL A 53 9.14 -15.07 16.77
C VAL A 53 9.20 -14.29 15.47
N THR A 54 10.08 -13.30 15.40
CA THR A 54 10.28 -12.42 14.24
C THR A 54 11.77 -12.27 13.91
N ASP A 55 12.11 -11.70 12.74
CA ASP A 55 13.52 -11.41 12.36
C ASP A 55 14.30 -10.64 13.45
N ARG A 56 13.60 -9.81 14.23
CA ARG A 56 14.22 -9.00 15.30
C ARG A 56 14.71 -9.88 16.44
N ASP A 57 14.01 -10.98 16.72
CA ASP A 57 14.38 -11.93 17.75
C ASP A 57 15.65 -12.70 17.34
N PHE A 58 15.74 -13.13 16.08
CA PHE A 58 16.97 -13.71 15.52
C PHE A 58 18.15 -12.74 15.62
N THR A 59 17.94 -11.48 15.23
CA THR A 59 18.97 -10.44 15.31
C THR A 59 19.45 -10.23 16.75
N ARG A 60 18.52 -10.25 17.73
CA ARG A 60 18.83 -10.13 19.16
C ARG A 60 19.69 -11.31 19.64
N GLU A 61 19.37 -12.53 19.22
CA GLU A 61 20.10 -13.72 19.62
C GLU A 61 21.48 -13.84 18.94
N THR A 62 21.61 -13.38 17.69
CA THR A 62 22.93 -13.21 17.07
C THR A 62 23.81 -12.24 17.85
N ALA A 63 23.26 -11.11 18.31
CA ALA A 63 24.00 -10.14 19.13
C ALA A 63 24.46 -10.73 20.48
N ARG A 64 23.74 -11.73 21.01
CA ARG A 64 24.08 -12.50 22.21
C ARG A 64 25.09 -13.64 21.95
N LYS A 65 25.45 -13.90 20.69
CA LYS A 65 26.32 -15.01 20.27
C LYS A 65 25.75 -16.40 20.63
N SER A 66 24.43 -16.52 20.62
CA SER A 66 23.73 -17.79 20.84
C SER A 66 24.00 -18.76 19.68
N SER A 67 24.12 -20.06 19.98
CA SER A 67 24.16 -21.11 18.96
C SER A 67 22.74 -21.49 18.56
N PHE A 68 22.38 -21.22 17.30
CA PHE A 68 21.02 -21.44 16.78
C PHE A 68 20.61 -22.91 16.70
N ASP A 69 21.57 -23.83 16.66
CA ASP A 69 21.31 -25.28 16.66
C ASP A 69 20.82 -25.79 18.02
N SER A 70 21.13 -25.05 19.10
CA SER A 70 20.76 -25.42 20.49
C SER A 70 19.67 -24.53 21.08
N LEU A 71 19.39 -23.40 20.44
CA LEU A 71 18.40 -22.42 20.89
C LEU A 71 17.04 -22.81 20.34
N THR A 72 16.05 -23.03 21.20
CA THR A 72 14.69 -23.33 20.76
C THR A 72 13.84 -22.07 20.64
N LEU A 73 12.73 -22.15 19.91
CA LEU A 73 11.81 -21.02 19.83
C LEU A 73 11.22 -20.64 21.18
N ARG A 74 11.02 -21.60 22.10
CA ARG A 74 10.60 -21.33 23.47
C ARG A 74 11.54 -20.37 24.20
N ASP A 75 12.82 -20.42 23.90
CA ASP A 75 13.84 -19.60 24.57
C ASP A 75 13.87 -18.15 24.07
N MET A 76 13.40 -17.90 22.84
CA MET A 76 13.53 -16.60 22.17
C MET A 76 12.20 -15.91 21.80
N MET A 77 11.07 -16.64 21.82
CA MET A 77 9.77 -16.10 21.47
C MET A 77 9.33 -14.98 22.43
N SER A 78 8.54 -14.04 21.90
CA SER A 78 7.72 -13.17 22.73
C SER A 78 6.42 -13.87 23.09
N THR A 79 6.04 -13.83 24.36
CA THR A 79 4.77 -14.37 24.88
C THR A 79 3.69 -13.30 25.05
N ASP A 80 4.06 -12.02 24.96
CA ASP A 80 3.11 -10.91 24.99
C ASP A 80 2.50 -10.71 23.60
N LEU A 81 1.43 -11.46 23.34
CA LEU A 81 0.75 -11.51 22.06
C LEU A 81 -0.26 -10.37 21.95
N VAL A 82 0.17 -9.27 21.34
CA VAL A 82 -0.72 -8.15 21.02
C VAL A 82 -1.69 -8.57 19.93
N SER A 83 -2.99 -8.43 20.21
CA SER A 83 -4.05 -8.80 19.29
C SER A 83 -5.25 -7.87 19.33
N VAL A 84 -6.01 -7.86 18.25
CA VAL A 84 -7.21 -7.03 18.03
C VAL A 84 -8.31 -7.84 17.34
N GLY A 85 -9.54 -7.33 17.39
CA GLY A 85 -10.67 -7.92 16.67
C GLY A 85 -10.58 -7.71 15.15
N PRO A 86 -11.22 -8.55 14.33
CA PRO A 86 -11.16 -8.44 12.86
C PRO A 86 -11.87 -7.20 12.30
N MET A 87 -12.78 -6.61 13.07
CA MET A 87 -13.62 -5.49 12.63
C MET A 87 -12.99 -4.10 12.87
N ILE A 88 -11.80 -4.04 13.48
CA ILE A 88 -11.13 -2.76 13.69
C ILE A 88 -10.72 -2.13 12.36
N SER A 89 -10.61 -0.80 12.36
CA SER A 89 -10.16 -0.07 11.17
C SER A 89 -8.66 -0.29 10.91
N LEU A 90 -8.23 -0.04 9.67
CA LEU A 90 -6.82 0.00 9.31
C LEU A 90 -6.03 1.01 10.17
N GLN A 91 -6.64 2.16 10.47
CA GLN A 91 -6.01 3.20 11.26
C GLN A 91 -5.79 2.74 12.71
N GLU A 92 -6.81 2.14 13.34
CA GLU A 92 -6.69 1.58 14.70
C GLU A 92 -5.59 0.51 14.78
N ALA A 93 -5.44 -0.30 13.73
CA ALA A 93 -4.37 -1.29 13.65
C ALA A 93 -2.97 -0.66 13.59
N VAL A 94 -2.81 0.39 12.76
CA VAL A 94 -1.56 1.16 12.66
C VAL A 94 -1.22 1.80 14.00
N GLU A 95 -2.20 2.38 14.68
CA GLU A 95 -2.03 2.97 16.02
C GLU A 95 -1.60 1.91 17.03
N THR A 96 -2.28 0.75 17.05
CA THR A 96 -1.93 -0.37 17.93
C THR A 96 -0.50 -0.85 17.70
N ILE A 97 -0.10 -1.05 16.43
CA ILE A 97 1.26 -1.45 16.04
C ILE A 97 2.29 -0.43 16.55
N ARG A 98 2.01 0.86 16.39
CA ARG A 98 2.90 1.95 16.82
C ARG A 98 3.02 2.02 18.34
N GLU A 99 1.91 1.95 19.06
CA GLU A 99 1.86 2.03 20.52
C GLU A 99 2.61 0.88 21.19
N HIS A 100 2.47 -0.34 20.65
CA HIS A 100 3.15 -1.52 21.17
C HIS A 100 4.56 -1.72 20.59
N ASN A 101 4.99 -0.87 19.64
CA ASN A 101 6.29 -0.95 18.97
C ASN A 101 6.56 -2.35 18.35
N ILE A 102 5.52 -2.94 17.78
CA ILE A 102 5.55 -4.23 17.10
C ILE A 102 5.54 -4.03 15.57
N ARG A 103 5.71 -5.11 14.81
CA ARG A 103 5.59 -5.09 13.34
C ARG A 103 4.53 -6.04 12.80
N HIS A 104 3.98 -6.87 13.67
CA HIS A 104 3.03 -7.93 13.37
C HIS A 104 1.95 -7.87 14.44
N LEU A 105 0.71 -7.72 14.02
CA LEU A 105 -0.47 -7.63 14.87
C LEU A 105 -1.35 -8.84 14.62
N LEU A 106 -1.67 -9.58 15.69
CA LEU A 106 -2.51 -10.77 15.59
C LEU A 106 -3.99 -10.41 15.60
N ILE A 107 -4.77 -11.16 14.83
CA ILE A 107 -6.21 -10.95 14.71
C ILE A 107 -6.92 -12.11 15.39
N LYS A 108 -7.76 -11.78 16.36
CA LYS A 108 -8.42 -12.75 17.24
C LYS A 108 -9.92 -12.55 17.23
N THR A 109 -10.69 -13.64 17.25
CA THR A 109 -12.14 -13.59 17.46
C THR A 109 -12.48 -13.44 18.95
N GLU A 110 -13.74 -13.15 19.24
CA GLU A 110 -14.25 -13.16 20.63
C GLU A 110 -14.11 -14.53 21.33
N GLY A 111 -13.98 -15.62 20.56
CA GLY A 111 -13.79 -16.99 21.05
C GLY A 111 -12.34 -17.36 21.39
N ASP A 112 -11.44 -16.37 21.45
CA ASP A 112 -10.02 -16.55 21.74
C ASP A 112 -9.22 -17.31 20.65
N GLU A 113 -9.74 -17.37 19.44
CA GLU A 113 -9.09 -18.01 18.29
C GLU A 113 -8.35 -16.97 17.43
N TYR A 114 -7.07 -17.23 17.13
CA TYR A 114 -6.30 -16.42 16.17
C TYR A 114 -6.67 -16.82 14.74
N ILE A 115 -7.23 -15.87 13.99
CA ILE A 115 -7.77 -16.09 12.63
C ILE A 115 -6.93 -15.43 11.54
N GLY A 116 -5.92 -14.65 11.92
CA GLY A 116 -5.03 -14.01 10.98
C GLY A 116 -3.99 -13.12 11.63
N MET A 117 -3.20 -12.49 10.78
CA MET A 117 -2.14 -11.56 11.18
C MET A 117 -2.00 -10.47 10.12
N VAL A 118 -1.66 -9.27 10.58
CA VAL A 118 -1.27 -8.16 9.72
C VAL A 118 0.13 -7.73 10.10
N SER A 119 1.03 -7.60 9.13
CA SER A 119 2.30 -6.92 9.33
C SER A 119 2.31 -5.55 8.66
N VAL A 120 3.33 -4.74 8.98
CA VAL A 120 3.60 -3.47 8.30
C VAL A 120 3.67 -3.64 6.77
N LYS A 121 4.11 -4.81 6.27
CA LYS A 121 4.16 -5.10 4.82
C LYS A 121 2.78 -5.15 4.18
N GLU A 122 1.81 -5.80 4.82
CA GLU A 122 0.43 -5.87 4.30
C GLU A 122 -0.21 -4.48 4.34
N LEU A 123 0.01 -3.71 5.41
CA LEU A 123 -0.47 -2.32 5.53
C LEU A 123 0.08 -1.43 4.41
N LEU A 124 1.38 -1.53 4.12
CA LEU A 124 2.01 -0.79 3.02
C LEU A 124 1.46 -1.20 1.65
N SER A 125 1.11 -2.47 1.48
CA SER A 125 0.57 -2.98 0.22
C SER A 125 -0.81 -2.38 -0.09
N VAL A 126 -1.66 -2.20 0.93
CA VAL A 126 -2.94 -1.47 0.79
C VAL A 126 -2.69 -0.03 0.36
N LEU A 127 -1.79 0.69 1.06
CA LEU A 127 -1.46 2.07 0.73
C LEU A 127 -0.90 2.22 -0.69
N PHE A 128 -0.03 1.32 -1.13
CA PHE A 128 0.52 1.37 -2.49
C PHE A 128 -0.55 1.17 -3.56
N GLU A 129 -1.51 0.27 -3.33
CA GLU A 129 -2.60 0.07 -4.27
C GLU A 129 -3.53 1.29 -4.32
N GLU A 130 -3.81 1.96 -3.20
CA GLU A 130 -4.56 3.23 -3.20
C GLU A 130 -3.87 4.32 -4.03
N ILE A 131 -2.57 4.53 -3.79
CA ILE A 131 -1.76 5.52 -4.52
C ILE A 131 -1.76 5.18 -6.01
N ARG A 132 -1.65 3.90 -6.36
CA ARG A 132 -1.69 3.44 -7.74
C ARG A 132 -3.04 3.76 -8.40
N GLN A 133 -4.15 3.50 -7.72
CA GLN A 133 -5.49 3.80 -8.23
C GLN A 133 -5.71 5.30 -8.43
N GLN A 134 -5.26 6.12 -7.48
CA GLN A 134 -5.30 7.58 -7.61
C GLN A 134 -4.49 8.08 -8.80
N ASN A 135 -3.29 7.54 -9.01
CA ASN A 135 -2.44 7.88 -10.16
C ASN A 135 -3.08 7.51 -11.50
N ILE A 136 -3.72 6.34 -11.59
CA ILE A 136 -4.46 5.92 -12.80
C ILE A 136 -5.61 6.91 -13.07
N ARG A 137 -6.39 7.26 -12.04
CA ARG A 137 -7.50 8.21 -12.17
C ARG A 137 -7.03 9.59 -12.63
N LEU A 138 -5.94 10.09 -12.04
CA LEU A 138 -5.36 11.39 -12.42
C LEU A 138 -4.87 11.39 -13.87
N LYS A 139 -4.18 10.33 -14.31
CA LYS A 139 -3.76 10.18 -15.72
C LYS A 139 -4.95 10.20 -16.69
N GLY A 140 -6.06 9.57 -16.31
CA GLY A 140 -7.30 9.63 -17.08
C GLY A 140 -7.83 11.06 -17.26
N LYS A 141 -7.90 11.83 -16.16
CA LYS A 141 -8.35 13.23 -16.18
C LYS A 141 -7.42 14.13 -17.00
N VAL A 142 -6.11 13.92 -16.91
CA VAL A 142 -5.13 14.65 -17.74
C VAL A 142 -5.37 14.36 -19.22
N GLY A 143 -5.55 13.10 -19.61
CA GLY A 143 -5.84 12.73 -21.00
C GLY A 143 -7.15 13.32 -21.54
N GLU A 144 -8.17 13.50 -20.69
CA GLU A 144 -9.39 14.23 -21.08
C GLU A 144 -9.13 15.72 -21.32
N LEU A 145 -8.35 16.35 -20.44
CA LEU A 145 -7.99 17.76 -20.57
C LEU A 145 -7.13 18.02 -21.82
N GLU A 146 -6.19 17.12 -22.14
CA GLU A 146 -5.38 17.17 -23.35
C GLU A 146 -6.24 17.12 -24.62
N LYS A 147 -7.29 16.28 -24.64
CA LYS A 147 -8.25 16.24 -25.76
C LYS A 147 -9.01 17.56 -25.90
N PHE A 148 -9.47 18.13 -24.79
CA PHE A 148 -10.17 19.42 -24.80
C PHE A 148 -9.26 20.55 -25.29
N TYR A 149 -8.03 20.61 -24.77
CA TYR A 149 -7.02 21.58 -25.19
C TYR A 149 -6.75 21.50 -26.70
N LYS A 150 -6.59 20.28 -27.24
CA LYS A 150 -6.41 20.06 -28.68
C LYS A 150 -7.56 20.64 -29.52
N VAL A 151 -8.81 20.41 -29.11
CA VAL A 151 -9.98 20.96 -29.80
C VAL A 151 -10.02 22.49 -29.73
N ALA A 152 -9.68 23.07 -28.58
CA ALA A 152 -9.63 24.52 -28.42
C ALA A 152 -8.57 25.17 -29.33
N VAL A 153 -7.35 24.60 -29.33
CA VAL A 153 -6.25 25.06 -30.18
C VAL A 153 -6.58 24.91 -31.67
N ASP A 154 -7.17 23.79 -32.09
CA ASP A 154 -7.56 23.58 -33.49
C ASP A 154 -8.60 24.63 -33.95
N ARG A 155 -9.56 24.99 -33.10
CA ARG A 155 -10.55 26.05 -33.40
C ARG A 155 -9.89 27.42 -33.54
N GLU A 156 -9.01 27.77 -32.63
CA GLU A 156 -8.28 29.05 -32.66
C GLU A 156 -7.41 29.16 -33.91
N LEU A 157 -6.70 28.07 -34.27
CA LEU A 157 -5.90 28.01 -35.49
C LEU A 157 -6.76 28.15 -36.77
N VAL A 158 -7.94 27.53 -36.80
CA VAL A 158 -8.90 27.68 -37.90
C VAL A 158 -9.37 29.12 -38.03
N MET A 159 -9.71 29.78 -36.91
CA MET A 159 -10.12 31.18 -36.90
C MET A 159 -9.01 32.12 -37.39
N VAL A 160 -7.76 31.91 -36.96
CA VAL A 160 -6.61 32.68 -37.44
C VAL A 160 -6.42 32.53 -38.96
N LYS A 161 -6.51 31.30 -39.48
CA LYS A 161 -6.41 31.02 -40.92
C LYS A 161 -7.55 31.67 -41.72
N LEU A 162 -8.77 31.64 -41.19
CA LEU A 162 -9.95 32.28 -41.80
C LEU A 162 -9.81 33.80 -41.86
N LYS A 163 -9.45 34.46 -40.75
CA LYS A 163 -9.21 35.91 -40.71
C LYS A 163 -8.17 36.33 -41.75
N LYS A 164 -7.05 35.59 -41.83
CA LYS A 164 -6.01 35.86 -42.83
C LYS A 164 -6.51 35.72 -44.27
N ARG A 165 -7.30 34.68 -44.57
CA ARG A 165 -7.83 34.46 -45.94
C ARG A 165 -8.87 35.50 -46.35
N ILE A 166 -9.73 35.91 -45.41
CA ILE A 166 -10.71 36.99 -45.64
C ILE A 166 -9.97 38.29 -45.99
N TYR A 167 -8.95 38.65 -45.20
CA TYR A 167 -8.13 39.84 -45.46
C TYR A 167 -7.44 39.82 -46.84
N GLU A 168 -6.88 38.67 -47.26
CA GLU A 168 -6.29 38.51 -48.60
C GLU A 168 -7.32 38.72 -49.74
N LEU A 169 -8.55 38.23 -49.55
CA LEU A 169 -9.64 38.36 -50.53
C LEU A 169 -10.16 39.79 -50.62
N GLU A 170 -10.35 40.47 -49.48
CA GLU A 170 -10.75 41.88 -49.41
C GLU A 170 -9.78 42.77 -50.18
N LYS A 171 -8.47 42.57 -49.96
CA LYS A 171 -7.41 43.27 -50.70
C LYS A 171 -7.46 42.99 -52.20
N THR A 172 -7.81 41.78 -52.61
CA THR A 172 -7.90 41.39 -54.03
C THR A 172 -9.15 41.98 -54.70
N LEU A 173 -10.25 42.08 -53.96
CA LEU A 173 -11.54 42.58 -54.45
C LEU A 173 -11.69 44.10 -54.34
N GLY A 174 -10.76 44.79 -53.65
CA GLY A 174 -10.82 46.24 -53.43
C GLY A 174 -11.92 46.65 -52.45
N VAL A 175 -12.30 45.75 -51.54
CA VAL A 175 -13.32 45.99 -50.50
C VAL A 175 -12.58 46.28 -49.19
N GLU A 176 -12.83 47.44 -48.57
CA GLU A 176 -12.30 47.75 -47.23
C GLU A 176 -13.30 47.34 -46.15
N SER A 177 -12.81 46.64 -45.12
CA SER A 177 -13.56 46.32 -43.90
C SER A 177 -12.68 46.53 -42.66
N ASP A 178 -13.30 46.63 -41.48
CA ASP A 178 -12.61 46.83 -40.19
C ASP A 178 -11.81 45.60 -39.70
N LEU A 179 -11.73 44.51 -40.47
CA LEU A 179 -11.04 43.27 -40.06
C LEU A 179 -9.54 43.45 -39.81
N ALA A 180 -8.90 44.47 -40.39
CA ALA A 180 -7.50 44.80 -40.14
C ALA A 180 -7.20 45.10 -38.66
N ALA A 181 -8.17 45.65 -37.92
CA ALA A 181 -8.03 45.94 -36.48
C ALA A 181 -8.13 44.68 -35.59
N LEU A 182 -8.72 43.59 -36.09
CA LEU A 182 -8.97 42.33 -35.39
C LEU A 182 -7.86 41.27 -35.58
N LEU A 183 -6.80 41.61 -36.31
CA LEU A 183 -5.65 40.75 -36.63
C LEU A 183 -4.40 41.06 -35.78
N THR A 184 -4.44 42.13 -34.97
CA THR A 184 -3.31 42.63 -34.14
C THR A 184 -3.38 42.28 -32.65
N GLU A 185 -4.43 41.58 -32.21
CA GLU A 185 -4.52 40.92 -30.88
C GLU A 185 -4.37 39.40 -31.04
#